data_AF-A0A956P6Q1-F1
#
_entry.id   AF-A0A956P6Q1-F1
#
_cell.length_a   1.000
_cell.length_b   1.000
_cell.length_c   1.000
_cell.angle_alpha   90.00
_cell.angle_beta   90.00
_cell.angle_gamma   90.00
#
_symmetry.space_group_name_H-M   'P 1'
#
loop_
_entity.id
_entity.type
_entity.pdbx_description
1 polymer ?
#
loop_
_entity_poly.entity_id
_entity_poly.type
_entity_poly.pdbx_seq_one_letter_code
_entity_poly.pdbx_strand_id
1 'polypeptide(L)'
;MTTLGDKLSRLGIGASRAPKPADPPASGLDGRLARELARLRVAVAEVEARRTRLVSECDPSWTLPEGETLETPHGPAWRLRRRYEPGHVHGRVPLAAAWDARGRFAALATADARLADFSAREALYIDTETTGLAGGTGTIAFQIGA
;
A
#
# COMPACT_ATOMS: atom_id res chain seq x y z
N MET A 1 21.28 11.51 -9.58
CA MET A 1 19.84 11.12 -9.63
C MET A 1 19.78 9.60 -9.68
N THR A 2 19.13 8.97 -8.70
CA THR A 2 18.93 7.50 -8.69
C THR A 2 17.66 7.19 -9.47
N THR A 3 17.74 6.29 -10.45
CA THR A 3 16.60 5.93 -11.29
C THR A 3 15.65 4.97 -10.56
N LEU A 4 14.42 4.81 -11.05
CA LEU A 4 13.51 3.78 -10.54
C LEU A 4 14.11 2.36 -10.70
N GLY A 5 14.83 2.11 -11.80
CA GLY A 5 15.53 0.85 -12.04
C GLY A 5 16.56 0.51 -10.96
N ASP A 6 17.32 1.51 -10.50
CA ASP A 6 18.30 1.33 -9.42
C ASP A 6 17.64 0.99 -8.08
N LYS A 7 16.45 1.57 -7.81
CA LYS A 7 15.69 1.29 -6.58
C LYS A 7 15.04 -0.09 -6.61
N LEU A 8 14.45 -0.48 -7.74
CA LEU A 8 13.82 -1.80 -7.90
C LEU A 8 14.85 -2.93 -7.78
N SER A 9 16.04 -2.74 -8.33
CA SER A 9 17.15 -3.69 -8.22
C SER A 9 17.60 -3.92 -6.77
N ARG A 10 17.67 -2.86 -5.95
CA ARG A 10 18.04 -2.95 -4.52
C ARG A 10 16.99 -3.65 -3.67
N LEU A 11 15.72 -3.57 -4.06
CA LEU A 11 14.61 -4.27 -3.40
C LEU A 11 14.49 -5.74 -3.84
N GLY A 12 15.41 -6.24 -4.68
CA GLY A 12 15.35 -7.60 -5.23
C GLY A 12 14.20 -7.81 -6.21
N ILE A 13 13.51 -6.75 -6.63
CA ILE A 13 12.41 -6.79 -7.59
C ILE A 13 13.04 -6.86 -8.99
N GLY A 14 13.30 -8.08 -9.46
CA GLY A 14 14.00 -8.36 -10.72
C GLY A 14 14.90 -9.59 -10.66
N ALA A 15 15.28 -10.04 -9.45
CA ALA A 15 15.84 -11.37 -9.30
C ALA A 15 14.70 -12.39 -9.46
N SER A 16 14.61 -12.99 -10.65
CA SER A 16 13.76 -14.16 -10.88
C SER A 16 14.16 -15.25 -9.89
N ARG A 17 13.43 -15.33 -8.77
CA ARG A 17 13.52 -16.48 -7.87
C ARG A 17 13.04 -17.67 -8.70
N ALA A 18 13.94 -18.63 -8.94
CA ALA A 18 13.59 -19.86 -9.65
C ALA A 18 12.28 -20.41 -9.06
N PRO A 19 11.30 -20.79 -9.89
CA PRO A 19 10.03 -21.28 -9.38
C PRO A 19 10.31 -22.43 -8.42
N LYS A 20 9.79 -22.33 -7.19
CA LYS A 20 9.87 -23.42 -6.22
C LYS A 20 9.29 -24.65 -6.93
N PRO A 21 10.01 -25.80 -6.99
CA PRO A 21 9.46 -27.00 -7.60
C PRO A 21 8.10 -27.29 -6.97
N ALA A 22 7.11 -27.57 -7.81
CA ALA A 22 5.75 -27.81 -7.37
C ALA A 22 5.76 -28.93 -6.32
N ASP A 23 5.16 -28.67 -5.16
CA ASP A 23 4.97 -29.72 -4.15
C ASP A 23 4.17 -30.86 -4.83
N PRO A 24 4.51 -32.14 -4.56
CA PRO A 24 3.81 -33.27 -5.15
C PRO A 24 2.29 -33.16 -4.86
N PRO A 25 1.43 -33.58 -5.80
CA PRO A 25 -0.01 -33.48 -5.59
C PRO A 25 -0.38 -34.21 -4.31
N ALA A 26 -1.00 -33.50 -3.36
CA ALA A 26 -1.46 -34.09 -2.12
C ALA A 26 -2.45 -35.21 -2.46
N SER A 27 -2.04 -36.45 -2.20
CA SER A 27 -2.88 -37.63 -2.38
C SER A 27 -4.02 -37.57 -1.36
N GLY A 28 -5.26 -37.51 -1.84
CA GLY A 28 -6.47 -37.56 -1.00
C GLY A 28 -7.34 -36.30 -0.94
N LEU A 29 -7.18 -35.33 -1.84
CA LEU A 29 -8.04 -34.13 -1.86
C LEU A 29 -9.44 -34.45 -2.42
N ASP A 30 -10.49 -34.10 -1.67
CA ASP A 30 -11.88 -34.12 -2.15
C ASP A 30 -12.00 -33.43 -3.51
N GLY A 31 -12.73 -34.02 -4.45
CA GLY A 31 -12.83 -33.51 -5.83
C GLY A 31 -13.30 -32.05 -5.93
N ARG A 32 -14.00 -31.53 -4.92
CA ARG A 32 -14.35 -30.11 -4.79
C ARG A 32 -13.15 -29.23 -4.48
N LEU A 33 -12.33 -29.63 -3.51
CA LEU A 33 -11.12 -28.92 -3.11
C LEU A 33 -10.07 -28.94 -4.23
N ALA A 34 -9.94 -30.06 -4.95
CA ALA A 34 -9.06 -30.14 -6.12
C ALA A 34 -9.43 -29.15 -7.24
N ARG A 35 -10.74 -29.01 -7.53
CA ARG A 35 -11.23 -28.02 -8.51
C ARG A 35 -11.02 -26.59 -8.04
N GLU A 36 -11.21 -26.32 -6.75
CA GLU A 36 -11.00 -24.99 -6.19
C GLU A 36 -9.52 -24.59 -6.21
N LEU A 37 -8.62 -25.51 -5.85
CA LEU A 37 -7.18 -25.30 -5.96
C LEU A 37 -6.74 -25.06 -7.42
N ALA A 38 -7.32 -25.77 -8.39
CA ALA A 38 -7.05 -25.53 -9.80
C ALA A 38 -7.48 -24.13 -10.25
N ARG A 39 -8.68 -23.67 -9.85
CA ARG A 39 -9.18 -22.31 -10.13
C ARG A 39 -8.29 -21.24 -9.50
N LEU A 40 -7.94 -21.39 -8.23
CA LEU A 40 -7.08 -20.44 -7.53
C LEU A 40 -5.69 -20.34 -8.17
N ARG A 41 -5.11 -21.45 -8.62
CA ARG A 41 -3.83 -21.43 -9.35
C ARG A 41 -3.90 -20.64 -10.65
N VAL A 42 -4.98 -20.80 -11.42
CA VAL A 42 -5.20 -20.00 -12.65
C VAL A 42 -5.35 -18.52 -12.32
N ALA A 43 -6.19 -18.18 -11.33
CA ALA A 43 -6.39 -16.78 -10.93
C ALA A 43 -5.09 -16.13 -10.43
N VAL A 44 -4.27 -16.85 -9.66
CA VAL A 44 -2.95 -16.37 -9.22
C VAL A 44 -2.03 -16.14 -10.41
N ALA A 45 -1.96 -17.07 -11.37
CA ALA A 45 -1.13 -16.93 -12.57
C ALA A 45 -1.56 -15.71 -13.42
N GLU A 46 -2.86 -15.46 -13.55
CA GLU A 46 -3.39 -14.27 -14.24
C GLU A 46 -3.02 -12.97 -13.53
N VAL A 47 -3.12 -12.94 -12.20
CA VAL A 47 -2.71 -11.78 -11.38
C VAL A 47 -1.21 -11.53 -11.50
N GLU A 48 -0.38 -12.58 -11.44
CA GLU A 48 1.07 -12.47 -11.59
C GLU A 48 1.48 -12.02 -13.00
N ALA A 49 0.83 -12.56 -14.05
CA ALA A 49 1.06 -12.14 -15.43
C ALA A 49 0.69 -10.66 -15.64
N ARG A 50 -0.46 -10.23 -15.08
CA ARG A 50 -0.89 -8.83 -15.12
C ARG A 50 0.09 -7.91 -14.41
N ARG A 51 0.57 -8.28 -13.23
CA ARG A 51 1.60 -7.54 -12.49
C ARG A 51 2.88 -7.40 -13.31
N THR A 52 3.34 -8.49 -13.92
CA THR A 52 4.57 -8.50 -14.74
C THR A 52 4.45 -7.55 -15.93
N ARG A 53 3.31 -7.57 -16.63
CA ARG A 53 3.03 -6.65 -17.74
C ARG A 53 3.06 -5.18 -17.27
N LEU A 54 2.37 -4.86 -16.18
CA LEU A 54 2.35 -3.48 -15.62
C LEU A 54 3.76 -2.98 -15.25
N VAL A 55 4.62 -3.85 -14.72
CA VAL A 55 6.02 -3.49 -14.44
C VAL A 55 6.80 -3.25 -15.73
N SER A 56 6.58 -4.05 -16.78
CA SER A 56 7.26 -3.87 -18.07
C SER A 56 6.80 -2.65 -18.87
N GLU A 57 5.57 -2.19 -18.64
CA GLU A 57 5.00 -0.98 -19.26
C GLU A 57 5.36 0.30 -18.47
N CYS A 58 6.08 0.18 -17.36
CA CYS A 58 6.52 1.34 -16.59
C CYS A 58 7.59 2.10 -17.38
N ASP A 59 7.35 3.40 -17.60
CA ASP A 59 8.26 4.26 -18.33
C ASP A 59 9.64 4.30 -17.64
N PRO A 60 10.72 3.81 -18.30
CA PRO A 60 12.05 3.79 -17.71
C PRO A 60 12.63 5.21 -17.50
N SER A 61 12.04 6.23 -18.14
CA SER A 61 12.37 7.63 -17.91
C SER A 61 11.70 8.21 -16.66
N TRP A 62 10.82 7.46 -16.00
CA TRP A 62 10.18 7.91 -14.76
C TRP A 62 11.26 8.17 -13.71
N THR A 63 11.31 9.42 -13.27
CA THR A 63 12.17 9.87 -12.19
C THR A 63 11.32 10.09 -10.96
N LEU A 64 11.96 9.99 -9.80
CA LEU A 64 11.28 10.28 -8.56
C LEU A 64 10.76 11.72 -8.59
N PRO A 65 9.53 11.95 -8.11
CA PRO A 65 9.02 13.31 -7.96
C PRO A 65 9.92 14.09 -6.99
N GLU A 66 9.90 15.42 -7.12
CA GLU A 66 10.69 16.33 -6.30
C GLU A 66 10.53 16.02 -4.81
N GLY A 67 11.66 15.83 -4.14
CA GLY A 67 11.77 15.33 -2.78
C GLY A 67 13.22 15.28 -2.35
N GLU A 68 13.49 14.60 -1.25
CA GLU A 68 14.82 14.54 -0.63
C GLU A 68 15.18 13.11 -0.20
N THR A 69 16.47 12.81 -0.19
CA THR A 69 16.98 11.60 0.47
C THR A 69 17.15 11.89 1.95
N LEU A 70 16.49 11.09 2.78
CA LEU A 70 16.61 11.09 4.23
C LEU A 70 17.49 9.91 4.66
N GLU A 71 18.59 10.20 5.35
CA GLU A 71 19.39 9.14 5.97
C GLU A 71 18.66 8.58 7.20
N THR A 72 18.54 7.26 7.29
CA THR A 72 17.91 6.58 8.43
C THR A 72 18.82 5.47 8.96
N PRO A 73 18.62 4.98 10.20
CA PRO A 73 19.37 3.84 10.72
C PRO A 73 19.25 2.56 9.88
N HIS A 74 18.23 2.47 9.01
CA HIS A 74 17.98 1.33 8.11
C HIS A 74 18.43 1.59 6.67
N GLY A 75 19.16 2.69 6.43
CA GLY A 75 19.62 3.13 5.12
C GLY A 75 18.86 4.35 4.59
N PRO A 76 19.27 4.88 3.43
CA PRO A 76 18.66 6.08 2.85
C PRO A 76 17.22 5.79 2.37
N ALA A 77 16.30 6.66 2.75
CA ALA A 77 14.90 6.65 2.31
C ALA A 77 14.61 7.88 1.44
N TRP A 78 13.74 7.76 0.45
CA TRP A 78 13.28 8.92 -0.33
C TRP A 78 12.01 9.48 0.29
N ARG A 79 12.02 10.77 0.62
CA ARG A 79 10.89 11.48 1.22
C ARG A 79 10.38 12.54 0.26
N LEU A 80 9.09 12.48 -0.04
CA LEU A 80 8.34 13.59 -0.59
C LEU A 80 7.38 14.08 0.49
N ARG A 81 7.41 15.37 0.81
CA ARG A 81 6.52 15.97 1.80
C ARG A 81 5.70 17.08 1.18
N ARG A 82 4.38 16.99 1.31
CA ARG A 82 3.45 18.08 0.98
C ARG A 82 2.72 18.50 2.24
N ARG A 83 2.65 19.80 2.48
CA ARG A 83 1.88 20.40 3.57
C ARG A 83 0.75 21.21 2.95
N TYR A 84 -0.45 20.97 3.44
CA TYR A 84 -1.64 21.67 2.99
C TYR A 84 -2.20 22.47 4.16
N GLU A 85 -2.55 23.73 3.90
CA GLU A 85 -3.24 24.57 4.87
C GLU A 85 -4.70 24.11 5.02
N PRO A 86 -5.38 24.41 6.14
CA PRO A 86 -6.75 23.95 6.37
C PRO A 86 -7.74 24.34 5.26
N GLY A 87 -7.54 25.50 4.63
CA GLY A 87 -8.36 25.97 3.51
C GLY A 87 -8.10 25.26 2.17
N HIS A 88 -7.08 24.39 2.08
CA HIS A 88 -6.79 23.65 0.86
C HIS A 88 -7.98 22.77 0.47
N VAL A 89 -8.43 22.89 -0.78
CA VAL A 89 -9.56 22.12 -1.31
C VAL A 89 -9.04 20.84 -1.96
N HIS A 90 -9.41 19.69 -1.40
CA HIS A 90 -9.16 18.39 -2.01
C HIS A 90 -10.44 17.91 -2.70
N GLY A 91 -10.39 17.78 -4.03
CA GLY A 91 -11.59 17.54 -4.84
C GLY A 91 -12.56 18.72 -4.75
N ARG A 92 -13.62 18.57 -3.95
CA ARG A 92 -14.66 19.60 -3.74
C ARG A 92 -14.80 20.05 -2.28
N VAL A 93 -13.94 19.55 -1.39
CA VAL A 93 -14.09 19.74 0.06
C VAL A 93 -12.80 20.36 0.62
N PRO A 94 -12.87 21.45 1.41
CA PRO A 94 -11.72 21.97 2.11
C PRO A 94 -11.29 21.00 3.22
N LEU A 95 -9.98 20.83 3.45
CA LEU A 95 -9.47 19.93 4.48
C LEU A 95 -10.02 20.26 5.87
N ALA A 96 -10.22 21.54 6.18
CA ALA A 96 -10.83 22.01 7.42
C ALA A 96 -12.24 21.44 7.69
N ALA A 97 -12.96 20.98 6.67
CA ALA A 97 -14.27 20.35 6.86
C ALA A 97 -14.21 19.06 7.69
N ALA A 98 -13.02 18.42 7.76
CA ALA A 98 -12.82 17.25 8.61
C ALA A 98 -13.06 17.56 10.10
N TRP A 99 -12.80 18.80 10.54
CA TRP A 99 -13.03 19.23 11.93
C TRP A 99 -14.51 19.25 12.34
N ASP A 100 -15.43 19.28 11.38
CA ASP A 100 -16.87 19.29 11.65
C ASP A 100 -17.48 17.87 11.57
N ALA A 101 -16.64 16.84 11.40
CA ALA A 101 -17.07 15.45 11.45
C ALA A 101 -17.61 15.11 12.84
N ARG A 102 -18.82 14.54 12.88
CA ARG A 102 -19.51 14.22 14.14
C ARG A 102 -19.16 12.79 14.58
N GLY A 103 -18.80 12.62 15.86
CA GLY A 103 -18.45 11.34 16.46
C GLY A 103 -19.45 10.20 16.17
N ARG A 104 -20.75 10.49 16.17
CA ARG A 104 -21.80 9.50 15.78
C ARG A 104 -21.57 8.82 14.43
N PHE A 105 -20.97 9.51 13.45
CA PHE A 105 -20.66 8.91 12.15
C PHE A 105 -19.41 8.05 12.23
N ALA A 106 -18.42 8.43 13.05
CA ALA A 106 -17.26 7.59 13.35
C ALA A 106 -17.71 6.30 14.06
N ALA A 107 -18.58 6.41 15.08
CA ALA A 107 -19.16 5.28 15.79
C ALA A 107 -19.90 4.32 14.86
N LEU A 108 -20.65 4.85 13.89
CA LEU A 108 -21.31 4.03 12.87
C LEU A 108 -20.29 3.34 11.95
N ALA A 109 -19.29 4.07 11.47
CA ALA A 109 -18.29 3.57 10.53
C ALA A 109 -17.39 2.47 11.13
N THR A 110 -17.12 2.55 12.44
CA THR A 110 -16.27 1.59 13.16
C THR A 110 -17.04 0.53 13.93
N ALA A 111 -18.37 0.64 14.00
CA ALA A 111 -19.24 -0.13 14.90
C ALA A 111 -18.83 -0.02 16.39
N ASP A 112 -18.33 1.15 16.81
CA ASP A 112 -17.91 1.43 18.17
C ASP A 112 -18.66 2.61 18.78
N ALA A 113 -19.64 2.33 19.63
CA ALA A 113 -20.48 3.34 20.28
C ALA A 113 -19.69 4.32 21.17
N ARG A 114 -18.49 3.95 21.63
CA ARG A 114 -17.64 4.84 22.46
C ARG A 114 -17.18 6.08 21.71
N LEU A 115 -17.20 6.03 20.37
CA LEU A 115 -16.85 7.17 19.52
C LEU A 115 -18.01 8.14 19.29
N ALA A 116 -19.20 7.93 19.88
CA ALA A 116 -20.35 8.81 19.63
C ALA A 116 -20.07 10.27 19.99
N ASP A 117 -19.33 10.48 21.08
CA ASP A 117 -18.94 11.80 21.60
C ASP A 117 -17.51 12.21 21.17
N PHE A 118 -16.89 11.47 20.26
CA PHE A 118 -15.57 11.78 19.72
C PHE A 118 -15.56 13.14 18.99
N SER A 119 -14.56 13.96 19.31
CA SER A 119 -14.29 15.24 18.65
C SER A 119 -13.26 15.07 17.54
N ALA A 120 -13.66 15.32 16.30
CA ALA A 120 -12.78 15.29 15.15
C ALA A 120 -11.67 16.36 15.17
N ARG A 121 -11.82 17.41 16.00
CA ARG A 121 -10.83 18.48 16.20
C ARG A 121 -9.69 18.09 17.13
N GLU A 122 -9.88 17.05 17.93
CA GLU A 122 -8.89 16.56 18.89
C GLU A 122 -8.16 15.32 18.35
N ALA A 123 -8.42 14.98 17.08
CA ALA A 123 -7.97 13.77 16.44
C ALA A 123 -6.68 13.98 15.64
N LEU A 124 -5.81 12.99 15.70
CA LEU A 124 -4.71 12.84 14.74
C LEU A 124 -5.10 11.72 13.77
N TYR A 125 -5.28 12.07 12.50
CA TYR A 125 -5.53 11.12 11.42
C TYR A 125 -4.19 10.66 10.87
N ILE A 126 -3.98 9.34 10.83
CA ILE A 126 -2.78 8.72 10.27
C ILE A 126 -3.25 7.65 9.30
N ASP A 127 -2.92 7.84 8.03
CA ASP A 127 -3.01 6.77 7.04
C ASP A 127 -1.64 6.12 6.87
N THR A 128 -1.62 4.80 6.97
CA THR A 128 -0.41 3.99 6.89
C THR A 128 -0.58 2.97 5.80
N GLU A 129 0.30 3.01 4.80
CA GLU A 129 0.32 2.00 3.75
C GLU A 129 1.44 1.01 4.07
N THR A 130 1.12 -0.29 3.94
CA THR A 130 2.13 -1.34 3.93
C THR A 130 2.55 -1.54 2.48
N THR A 131 3.85 -1.49 2.17
CA THR A 131 4.31 -1.58 0.78
C THR A 131 3.99 -2.90 0.07
N GLY A 132 3.35 -3.87 0.74
CA GLY A 132 2.87 -5.14 0.16
C GLY A 132 3.98 -6.02 -0.44
N LEU A 133 5.24 -5.59 -0.35
CA LEU A 133 6.39 -6.34 -0.81
C LEU A 133 6.64 -7.49 0.16
N ALA A 134 6.79 -8.70 -0.39
CA ALA A 134 6.87 -9.94 0.35
C ALA A 134 7.87 -9.86 1.53
N GLY A 135 7.37 -9.98 2.76
CA GLY A 135 8.22 -10.06 3.96
C GLY A 135 7.97 -9.02 5.07
N GLY A 136 7.01 -8.10 4.93
CA GLY A 136 6.64 -7.19 6.03
C GLY A 136 7.63 -6.03 6.24
N THR A 137 8.13 -5.46 5.15
CA THR A 137 9.23 -4.47 5.09
C THR A 137 8.86 -3.03 5.51
N GLY A 138 8.00 -2.89 6.51
CA GLY A 138 7.76 -1.62 7.23
C GLY A 138 6.43 -0.93 6.95
N THR A 139 5.92 -0.26 7.98
CA THR A 139 4.73 0.59 7.94
C THR A 139 5.19 2.04 7.84
N ILE A 140 4.82 2.74 6.78
CA ILE A 140 5.11 4.16 6.62
C ILE A 140 3.77 4.92 6.65
N ALA A 141 3.70 5.98 7.45
CA ALA A 141 2.58 6.91 7.37
C ALA A 141 2.72 7.76 6.11
N PHE A 142 1.74 7.70 5.21
CA PHE A 142 1.75 8.46 3.96
C PHE A 142 0.87 9.72 4.06
N GLN A 143 -0.06 9.76 5.01
CA GLN A 143 -0.88 10.94 5.29
C GLN A 143 -1.01 11.15 6.79
N ILE A 144 -0.78 12.39 7.23
CA ILE A 144 -0.95 12.83 8.62
C ILE A 144 -1.78 14.11 8.59
N GLY A 145 -2.82 14.20 9.42
CA GLY A 145 -3.65 15.39 9.57
C GLY A 145 -4.10 15.58 11.02
N ALA A 146 -4.17 16.83 11.47
CA ALA A 146 -4.65 17.26 12.79
C ALA A 146 -5.51 18.52 12.62
#